data_AF-A0A973X924-F1
#
_entry.id   AF-A0A973X924-F1
#
_cell.length_a   1.000
_cell.length_b   1.000
_cell.length_c   1.000
_cell.angle_alpha   90.00
_cell.angle_beta   90.00
_cell.angle_gamma   90.00
#
_symmetry.space_group_name_H-M   'P 1'
#
loop_
_entity.id
_entity.type
_entity.pdbx_description
1 polymer ?
#
loop_
_entity_poly.entity_id
_entity_poly.type
_entity_poly.pdbx_seq_one_letter_code
_entity_poly.pdbx_strand_id
1 'polypeptide(L)'
;MFESPVMPPAPTTPNPPRVLLLQMPWATGQRPSIALGILSELCREQSIPVEVFYPNLDMAALVGFETAGRMSNERLIYGFSEHIFAVDVFGKERLGSDAYLAAVAASMDGSGQAPAWKARFRDLAYLQMLRDEAAPQFLAAIEQRVLDHAPDIVGFTATFNQVMSSLALAARLKRQRPSLQVLAGGACFDAEMGMEYHRALPGVLDHVFLGEAEESFRSYLQRVKAGMPTHDIPGVTSYRDGAVSVVPGRALQDLNQSPMPDYDAFFQEKDRLERETGMVFNIEFLPFESARGCWWGEKNQCTFCGINGELMGFRAKDLDAVLRDIVTLSMRHSVVKFTA
;
A
#
# COMPACT_ATOMS: atom_id res chain seq x y z
N MET A 1 -57.83 -31.05 -4.15
CA MET A 1 -57.10 -29.77 -4.18
C MET A 1 -55.81 -30.01 -3.41
N PHE A 2 -54.72 -30.33 -4.11
CA PHE A 2 -53.42 -30.53 -3.48
C PHE A 2 -52.70 -29.18 -3.53
N GLU A 3 -52.55 -28.55 -2.37
CA GLU A 3 -51.76 -27.32 -2.24
C GLU A 3 -50.28 -27.67 -2.52
N SER A 4 -49.69 -26.96 -3.48
CA SER A 4 -48.27 -27.09 -3.78
C SER A 4 -47.45 -26.52 -2.62
N PRO A 5 -46.35 -27.17 -2.21
CA PRO A 5 -45.51 -26.66 -1.13
C PRO A 5 -44.87 -25.35 -1.59
N VAL A 6 -45.08 -24.29 -0.81
CA VAL A 6 -44.37 -23.02 -0.97
C VAL A 6 -42.90 -23.29 -0.67
N MET A 7 -42.04 -23.24 -1.68
CA MET A 7 -40.60 -23.31 -1.46
C MET A 7 -40.14 -22.10 -0.64
N PRO A 8 -39.23 -22.30 0.34
CA PRO A 8 -38.63 -21.18 1.06
C PRO A 8 -37.88 -20.27 0.08
N PRO A 9 -37.84 -18.95 0.34
CA PRO A 9 -37.11 -18.02 -0.50
C PRO A 9 -35.65 -18.46 -0.61
N ALA A 10 -35.09 -18.41 -1.82
CA ALA A 10 -33.67 -18.64 -2.04
C ALA A 10 -32.86 -17.76 -1.08
N PRO A 11 -31.79 -18.28 -0.45
CA PRO A 11 -30.95 -17.47 0.41
C PRO A 11 -30.49 -16.24 -0.38
N THR A 12 -30.77 -15.06 0.15
CA THR A 12 -30.31 -13.79 -0.42
C THR A 12 -28.79 -13.88 -0.51
N THR A 13 -28.24 -13.86 -1.73
CA THR A 13 -26.80 -13.75 -1.93
C THR A 13 -26.32 -12.53 -1.14
N PRO A 14 -25.41 -12.68 -0.16
CA PRO A 14 -24.93 -11.54 0.59
C PRO A 14 -24.36 -10.51 -0.38
N ASN A 15 -24.58 -9.22 -0.09
CA ASN A 15 -23.96 -8.17 -0.89
C ASN A 15 -22.44 -8.40 -0.90
N PRO A 16 -21.78 -8.21 -2.06
CA PRO A 16 -20.33 -8.36 -2.13
C PRO A 16 -19.66 -7.37 -1.17
N PRO A 17 -18.54 -7.77 -0.52
CA PRO A 17 -17.82 -6.91 0.40
C PRO A 17 -17.32 -5.65 -0.32
N ARG A 18 -17.22 -4.52 0.40
CA ARG A 18 -16.61 -3.29 -0.11
C ARG A 18 -15.13 -3.25 0.22
N VAL A 19 -14.28 -3.15 -0.78
CA VAL A 19 -12.82 -3.07 -0.63
C VAL A 19 -12.37 -1.61 -0.78
N LEU A 20 -11.51 -1.16 0.13
CA LEU A 20 -10.78 0.11 -0.01
C LEU A 20 -9.28 -0.16 0.02
N LEU A 21 -8.57 0.25 -1.03
CA LEU A 21 -7.11 0.11 -1.10
C LEU A 21 -6.42 1.46 -0.90
N LEU A 22 -5.31 1.50 -0.16
CA LEU A 22 -4.63 2.76 0.16
C LEU A 22 -3.12 2.71 -0.12
N GLN A 23 -2.60 3.81 -0.66
CA GLN A 23 -1.17 4.13 -0.66
C GLN A 23 -0.89 5.21 0.39
N MET A 24 -0.41 4.78 1.55
CA MET A 24 -0.07 5.69 2.64
C MET A 24 1.21 6.48 2.33
N PRO A 25 1.48 7.62 3.00
CA PRO A 25 2.79 8.24 2.96
C PRO A 25 3.85 7.29 3.55
N TRP A 26 5.08 7.28 3.08
CA TRP A 26 5.63 8.25 2.14
C TRP A 26 5.74 7.64 0.74
N ALA A 27 5.08 8.27 -0.24
CA ALA A 27 5.17 7.89 -1.64
C ALA A 27 5.19 9.16 -2.49
N THR A 28 5.94 9.12 -3.59
CA THR A 28 5.94 10.23 -4.55
C THR A 28 4.54 10.50 -5.08
N GLY A 29 4.18 11.78 -5.22
CA GLY A 29 2.96 12.22 -5.87
C GLY A 29 3.10 12.38 -7.39
N GLN A 30 4.24 11.99 -7.98
CA GLN A 30 4.53 12.18 -9.39
C GLN A 30 4.18 10.98 -10.28
N ARG A 31 3.67 9.89 -9.68
CA ARG A 31 3.23 8.68 -10.38
C ARG A 31 2.23 7.90 -9.52
N PRO A 32 1.29 7.15 -10.14
CA PRO A 32 0.40 6.24 -9.41
C PRO A 32 1.11 4.96 -8.94
N SER A 33 0.44 4.18 -8.10
CA SER A 33 0.87 2.84 -7.69
C SER A 33 0.41 1.79 -8.69
N ILE A 34 1.35 1.13 -9.37
CA ILE A 34 1.04 -0.01 -10.25
C ILE A 34 0.37 -1.16 -9.48
N ALA A 35 0.80 -1.41 -8.24
CA ALA A 35 0.22 -2.45 -7.41
C ALA A 35 -1.26 -2.18 -7.13
N LEU A 36 -1.63 -0.96 -6.75
CA LEU A 36 -3.05 -0.63 -6.52
C LEU A 36 -3.86 -0.65 -7.81
N GLY A 37 -3.26 -0.22 -8.92
CA GLY A 37 -3.90 -0.31 -10.23
C GLY A 37 -4.24 -1.74 -10.61
N ILE A 38 -3.31 -2.69 -10.41
CA ILE A 38 -3.54 -4.12 -10.64
C ILE A 38 -4.59 -4.66 -9.65
N LEU A 39 -4.41 -4.46 -8.35
CA LEU A 39 -5.31 -5.01 -7.32
C LEU A 39 -6.75 -4.51 -7.47
N SER A 40 -6.95 -3.25 -7.87
CA SER A 40 -8.28 -2.71 -8.13
C SER A 40 -8.95 -3.41 -9.31
N GLU A 41 -8.20 -3.75 -10.36
CA GLU A 41 -8.74 -4.49 -11.50
C GLU A 41 -9.08 -5.94 -11.12
N LEU A 42 -8.28 -6.58 -10.25
CA LEU A 42 -8.62 -7.89 -9.69
C LEU A 42 -9.94 -7.89 -8.91
N CYS A 43 -10.23 -6.82 -8.16
CA CYS A 43 -11.54 -6.65 -7.52
C CYS A 43 -12.66 -6.57 -8.55
N ARG A 44 -12.48 -5.80 -9.63
CA ARG A 44 -13.49 -5.64 -10.70
C ARG A 44 -13.73 -6.94 -11.47
N GLU A 45 -12.69 -7.70 -11.78
CA GLU A 45 -12.78 -9.05 -12.37
C GLU A 45 -13.69 -9.97 -11.52
N GLN A 46 -13.63 -9.86 -10.19
CA GLN A 46 -14.47 -10.64 -9.27
C GLN A 46 -15.83 -9.98 -8.96
N SER A 47 -16.16 -8.87 -9.61
CA SER A 47 -17.36 -8.05 -9.36
C SER A 47 -17.49 -7.62 -7.90
N ILE A 48 -16.37 -7.23 -7.29
CA ILE A 48 -16.30 -6.71 -5.93
C ILE A 48 -16.13 -5.19 -5.98
N PRO A 49 -17.01 -4.41 -5.34
CA PRO A 49 -16.86 -2.97 -5.24
C PRO A 49 -15.50 -2.59 -4.64
N VAL A 50 -14.77 -1.72 -5.34
CA VAL A 50 -13.45 -1.26 -4.91
C VAL A 50 -13.31 0.24 -5.09
N GLU A 51 -12.72 0.87 -4.08
CA GLU A 51 -12.23 2.24 -4.14
C GLU A 51 -10.73 2.25 -3.82
N VAL A 52 -10.02 3.26 -4.32
CA VAL A 52 -8.58 3.40 -4.10
C VAL A 52 -8.28 4.82 -3.66
N PHE A 53 -7.64 4.99 -2.50
CA PHE A 53 -7.19 6.28 -2.00
C PHE A 53 -5.67 6.41 -2.11
N TYR A 54 -5.24 7.66 -2.29
CA TYR A 54 -3.83 8.04 -2.29
C TYR A 54 -3.52 9.04 -1.15
N PRO A 55 -3.62 8.63 0.14
CA PRO A 55 -3.30 9.50 1.26
C PRO A 55 -1.89 10.09 1.25
N ASN A 56 -0.95 9.50 0.51
CA ASN A 56 0.36 10.13 0.28
C ASN A 56 0.23 11.53 -0.36
N LEU A 57 -0.78 11.77 -1.19
CA LEU A 57 -1.06 13.09 -1.79
C LEU A 57 -1.65 14.05 -0.74
N ASP A 58 -2.56 13.61 0.12
CA ASP A 58 -3.09 14.42 1.22
C ASP A 58 -1.97 14.84 2.18
N MET A 59 -1.03 13.92 2.51
CA MET A 59 0.13 14.25 3.32
C MET A 59 1.03 15.28 2.63
N ALA A 60 1.25 15.13 1.32
CA ALA A 60 2.02 16.12 0.55
C ALA A 60 1.33 17.49 0.50
N ALA A 61 -0.01 17.52 0.46
CA ALA A 61 -0.77 18.76 0.55
C ALA A 61 -0.63 19.42 1.93
N LEU A 62 -0.57 18.62 2.99
CA LEU A 62 -0.42 19.09 4.36
C LEU A 62 0.97 19.66 4.66
N VAL A 63 2.05 18.94 4.32
CA VAL A 63 3.43 19.31 4.69
C VAL A 63 4.23 20.02 3.60
N GLY A 64 3.63 20.15 2.41
CA GLY A 64 4.24 20.72 1.21
C GLY A 64 5.12 19.74 0.42
N PHE A 65 5.26 20.02 -0.89
CA PHE A 65 5.98 19.16 -1.83
C PHE A 65 7.44 18.91 -1.47
N GLU A 66 8.15 19.91 -0.95
CA GLU A 66 9.55 19.74 -0.57
C GLU A 66 9.69 18.71 0.54
N THR A 67 8.93 18.85 1.63
CA THR A 67 8.95 17.92 2.75
C THR A 67 8.55 16.52 2.31
N ALA A 68 7.42 16.38 1.64
CA ALA A 68 6.91 15.07 1.22
C ALA A 68 7.83 14.40 0.19
N GLY A 69 8.41 15.18 -0.72
CA GLY A 69 9.39 14.71 -1.69
C GLY A 69 10.67 14.21 -1.03
N ARG A 70 11.17 14.90 0.01
CA ARG A 70 12.32 14.42 0.79
C ARG A 70 11.99 13.16 1.57
N MET A 71 10.89 13.15 2.32
CA MET A 71 10.49 11.98 3.10
C MET A 71 10.30 10.74 2.21
N SER A 72 9.80 10.90 0.98
CA SER A 72 9.60 9.78 0.05
C SER A 72 10.90 9.25 -0.59
N ASN A 73 11.89 10.12 -0.84
CA ASN A 73 13.03 9.75 -1.71
C ASN A 73 14.39 9.73 -1.00
N GLU A 74 14.53 10.38 0.16
CA GLU A 74 15.81 10.52 0.84
C GLU A 74 16.00 9.42 1.89
N ARG A 75 16.83 8.43 1.53
CA ARG A 75 17.07 7.25 2.38
C ARG A 75 17.60 7.59 3.77
N LEU A 76 18.34 8.69 3.90
CA LEU A 76 18.86 9.15 5.20
C LEU A 76 17.75 9.44 6.23
N ILE A 77 16.53 9.76 5.79
CA ILE A 77 15.42 10.09 6.67
C ILE A 77 14.31 9.03 6.67
N TYR A 78 14.50 7.87 6.05
CA TYR A 78 13.51 6.79 6.05
C TYR A 78 13.15 6.33 7.47
N GLY A 79 14.14 6.19 8.36
CA GLY A 79 13.89 5.91 9.77
C GLY A 79 13.01 6.97 10.43
N PHE A 80 13.30 8.26 10.22
CA PHE A 80 12.50 9.35 10.77
C PHE A 80 11.08 9.35 10.22
N SER A 81 10.96 9.10 8.92
CA SER A 81 9.69 9.08 8.19
C SER A 81 8.72 8.00 8.68
N GLU A 82 9.25 6.85 9.11
CA GLU A 82 8.47 5.77 9.75
C GLU A 82 8.20 6.10 11.23
N HIS A 83 9.20 6.64 11.92
CA HIS A 83 9.16 6.92 13.35
C HIS A 83 8.02 7.86 13.75
N ILE A 84 7.74 8.91 12.95
CA ILE A 84 6.66 9.86 13.28
C ILE A 84 5.29 9.18 13.38
N PHE A 85 5.05 8.13 12.59
CA PHE A 85 3.80 7.36 12.61
C PHE A 85 3.84 6.23 13.65
N ALA A 86 5.02 5.66 13.90
CA ALA A 86 5.20 4.64 14.94
C ALA A 86 4.78 5.15 16.33
N VAL A 87 4.91 6.46 16.58
CA VAL A 87 4.47 7.11 17.82
C VAL A 87 2.97 6.95 18.08
N ASP A 88 2.13 6.97 17.04
CA ASP A 88 0.68 6.75 17.18
C ASP A 88 0.34 5.30 17.59
N VAL A 89 1.19 4.35 17.20
CA VAL A 89 1.01 2.92 17.50
C VAL A 89 1.56 2.56 18.88
N PHE A 90 2.79 2.99 19.20
CA PHE A 90 3.54 2.48 20.35
C PHE A 90 3.65 3.47 21.51
N GLY A 91 3.32 4.75 21.29
CA GLY A 91 3.43 5.81 22.28
C GLY A 91 4.80 6.49 22.28
N LYS A 92 4.77 7.81 22.52
CA LYS A 92 5.93 8.70 22.45
C LYS A 92 7.00 8.36 23.49
N GLU A 93 6.60 8.10 24.73
CA GLU A 93 7.53 7.80 25.83
C GLU A 93 8.22 6.45 25.61
N ARG A 94 7.46 5.42 25.21
CA ARG A 94 7.97 4.07 24.97
C ARG A 94 9.06 4.05 23.89
N LEU A 95 8.91 4.88 22.87
CA LEU A 95 9.88 4.99 21.78
C LEU A 95 11.04 5.94 22.09
N GLY A 96 11.07 6.60 23.24
CA GLY A 96 12.08 7.63 23.53
C GLY A 96 12.11 8.73 22.46
N SER A 97 10.94 9.07 21.92
CA SER A 97 10.83 9.76 20.64
C SER A 97 11.50 11.14 20.62
N ASP A 98 11.47 11.89 21.72
CA ASP A 98 12.15 13.19 21.80
C ASP A 98 13.68 13.08 21.67
N ALA A 99 14.27 12.06 22.32
CA ALA A 99 15.71 11.80 22.18
C ALA A 99 16.07 11.34 20.76
N TYR A 100 15.21 10.53 20.14
CA TYR A 100 15.37 10.13 18.75
C TYR A 100 15.34 11.34 17.80
N LEU A 101 14.37 12.25 17.94
CA LEU A 101 14.31 13.45 17.10
C LEU A 101 15.53 14.36 17.28
N ALA A 102 16.02 14.53 18.52
CA ALA A 102 17.25 15.27 18.78
C ALA A 102 18.46 14.63 18.09
N ALA A 103 18.55 13.29 18.09
CA ALA A 103 19.61 12.56 17.39
C ALA A 103 19.49 12.69 15.85
N VAL A 104 18.27 12.65 15.30
CA VAL A 104 18.02 12.90 13.87
C VAL A 104 18.48 14.31 13.50
N ALA A 105 18.05 15.34 14.25
CA ALA A 105 18.46 16.72 14.02
C ALA A 105 19.99 16.89 14.06
N ALA A 106 20.65 16.33 15.07
CA ALA A 106 22.10 16.36 15.20
C ALA A 106 22.82 15.61 14.06
N SER A 107 22.24 14.50 13.55
CA SER A 107 22.82 13.77 12.42
C SER A 107 22.76 14.54 11.08
N MET A 108 21.94 15.59 11.02
CA MET A 108 21.88 16.50 9.87
C MET A 108 22.99 17.55 9.88
N ASP A 109 23.72 17.69 11.00
CA ASP A 109 24.95 18.48 11.10
C ASP A 109 26.13 17.70 10.50
N GLY A 110 26.49 18.04 9.27
CA GLY A 110 27.68 17.50 8.60
C GLY A 110 28.90 18.42 8.75
N SER A 111 30.09 17.83 8.79
CA SER A 111 31.36 18.57 8.62
C SER A 111 31.56 18.95 7.14
N GLY A 112 30.93 20.04 6.66
CA GLY A 112 31.14 20.58 5.30
C GLY A 112 29.86 21.06 4.59
N GLN A 113 29.94 21.22 3.24
CA GLN A 113 28.84 21.69 2.37
C GLN A 113 27.64 20.72 2.35
N ALA A 114 26.86 20.70 3.42
CA ALA A 114 25.64 19.91 3.50
C ALA A 114 24.60 20.41 2.48
N PRO A 115 23.84 19.51 1.82
CA PRO A 115 22.76 19.91 0.94
C PRO A 115 21.75 20.84 1.63
N ALA A 116 21.28 21.87 0.92
CA ALA A 116 20.42 22.92 1.49
C ALA A 116 19.15 22.37 2.17
N TRP A 117 18.57 21.29 1.65
CA TRP A 117 17.37 20.67 2.21
C TRP A 117 17.55 20.17 3.65
N LYS A 118 18.77 19.81 4.06
CA LYS A 118 19.07 19.38 5.44
C LYS A 118 18.86 20.50 6.45
N ALA A 119 18.90 21.76 6.03
CA ALA A 119 18.72 22.91 6.93
C ALA A 119 17.40 22.83 7.70
N ARG A 120 16.31 22.45 7.01
CA ARG A 120 14.99 22.33 7.64
C ARG A 120 14.90 21.15 8.61
N PHE A 121 15.59 20.04 8.32
CA PHE A 121 15.60 18.84 9.17
C PHE A 121 16.57 18.91 10.35
N ARG A 122 17.38 19.98 10.45
CA ARG A 122 18.14 20.32 11.66
C ARG A 122 17.30 21.01 12.73
N ASP A 123 16.19 21.61 12.33
CA ASP A 123 15.29 22.28 13.26
C ASP A 123 14.48 21.24 14.04
N LEU A 124 14.84 21.05 15.31
CA LEU A 124 14.14 20.11 16.19
C LEU A 124 12.66 20.48 16.35
N ALA A 125 12.31 21.77 16.39
CA ALA A 125 10.92 22.20 16.50
C ALA A 125 10.14 21.80 15.24
N TYR A 126 10.77 21.87 14.06
CA TYR A 126 10.17 21.39 12.83
C TYR A 126 9.93 19.87 12.84
N LEU A 127 10.91 19.07 13.30
CA LEU A 127 10.73 17.62 13.44
C LEU A 127 9.62 17.28 14.45
N GLN A 128 9.55 18.03 15.56
CA GLN A 128 8.50 17.88 16.56
C GLN A 128 7.13 18.24 15.99
N MET A 129 7.00 19.33 15.22
CA MET A 129 5.74 19.70 14.55
C MET A 129 5.27 18.60 13.59
N LEU A 130 6.18 18.01 12.79
CA LEU A 130 5.81 16.89 11.91
C LEU A 130 5.25 15.69 12.68
N ARG A 131 5.83 15.37 13.83
CA ARG A 131 5.42 14.24 14.68
C ARG A 131 4.17 14.53 15.51
N ASP A 132 4.11 15.68 16.16
CA ASP A 132 3.12 16.00 17.20
C ASP A 132 1.87 16.67 16.62
N GLU A 133 1.96 17.27 15.43
CA GLU A 133 0.86 18.00 14.79
C GLU A 133 0.48 17.39 13.44
N ALA A 134 1.41 17.37 12.49
CA ALA A 134 1.08 17.00 11.10
C ALA A 134 0.64 15.53 10.97
N ALA A 135 1.39 14.58 11.56
CA ALA A 135 1.05 13.16 11.48
C ALA A 135 -0.29 12.82 12.17
N PRO A 136 -0.58 13.27 13.41
CA PRO A 136 -1.88 13.05 14.04
C PRO A 136 -3.06 13.71 13.30
N GLN A 137 -2.88 14.95 12.82
CA GLN A 137 -3.90 15.66 12.04
C GLN A 137 -4.22 14.89 10.75
N PHE A 138 -3.18 14.45 10.04
CA PHE A 138 -3.31 13.64 8.84
C PHE A 138 -4.03 12.32 9.13
N LEU A 139 -3.59 11.55 10.13
CA LEU A 139 -4.19 10.26 10.46
C LEU A 139 -5.67 10.41 10.83
N ALA A 140 -6.05 11.44 11.59
CA ALA A 140 -7.44 11.70 11.96
C ALA A 140 -8.31 12.02 10.73
N ALA A 141 -7.81 12.83 9.80
CA ALA A 141 -8.53 13.18 8.57
C ALA A 141 -8.76 11.95 7.68
N ILE A 142 -7.73 11.12 7.48
CA ILE A 142 -7.83 9.92 6.65
C ILE A 142 -8.67 8.84 7.35
N GLU A 143 -8.54 8.66 8.66
CA GLU A 143 -9.39 7.77 9.46
C GLU A 143 -10.87 8.10 9.25
N GLN A 144 -11.26 9.36 9.42
CA GLN A 144 -12.63 9.79 9.21
C GLN A 144 -13.11 9.49 7.79
N ARG A 145 -12.30 9.85 6.78
CA ARG A 145 -12.64 9.63 5.38
C ARG A 145 -12.84 8.14 5.06
N VAL A 146 -11.99 7.26 5.59
CA VAL A 146 -12.13 5.81 5.42
C VAL A 146 -13.43 5.31 6.06
N LEU A 147 -13.75 5.77 7.27
CA LEU A 147 -14.96 5.37 7.99
C LEU A 147 -16.24 5.82 7.25
N ASP A 148 -16.23 7.02 6.65
CA ASP A 148 -17.34 7.55 5.86
C ASP A 148 -17.67 6.70 4.63
N HIS A 149 -16.68 6.00 4.06
CA HIS A 149 -16.89 5.10 2.92
C HIS A 149 -17.35 3.69 3.35
N ALA A 150 -17.39 3.43 4.65
CA ALA A 150 -17.85 2.19 5.25
C ALA A 150 -17.34 0.91 4.55
N PRO A 151 -16.02 0.74 4.34
CA PRO A 151 -15.48 -0.48 3.73
C PRO A 151 -15.66 -1.69 4.66
N ASP A 152 -15.70 -2.89 4.09
CA ASP A 152 -15.63 -4.15 4.84
C ASP A 152 -14.18 -4.64 4.93
N ILE A 153 -13.37 -4.30 3.92
CA ILE A 153 -11.97 -4.65 3.79
C ILE A 153 -11.17 -3.39 3.47
N VAL A 154 -10.07 -3.19 4.19
CA VAL A 154 -9.06 -2.18 3.89
C VAL A 154 -7.74 -2.88 3.55
N GLY A 155 -7.13 -2.52 2.42
CA GLY A 155 -5.83 -3.05 1.99
C GLY A 155 -4.76 -1.96 1.87
N PHE A 156 -3.59 -2.21 2.42
CA PHE A 156 -2.45 -1.30 2.37
C PHE A 156 -1.35 -1.87 1.47
N THR A 157 -0.81 -1.03 0.57
CA THR A 157 0.45 -1.32 -0.12
C THR A 157 1.59 -0.52 0.50
N ALA A 158 2.73 -1.16 0.74
CA ALA A 158 3.95 -0.52 1.19
C ALA A 158 5.16 -0.96 0.35
N THR A 159 5.73 -0.05 -0.44
CA THR A 159 6.96 -0.32 -1.20
C THR A 159 8.22 0.06 -0.43
N PHE A 160 8.27 1.30 0.06
CA PHE A 160 9.33 1.83 0.92
C PHE A 160 8.69 2.78 1.93
N ASN A 161 9.22 2.81 3.15
CA ASN A 161 8.89 3.77 4.20
C ASN A 161 7.41 4.18 4.34
N GLN A 162 6.51 3.20 4.22
CA GLN A 162 5.05 3.31 4.23
C GLN A 162 4.41 2.37 5.28
N VAL A 163 5.23 1.67 6.07
CA VAL A 163 4.75 0.60 6.94
C VAL A 163 4.03 1.17 8.17
N MET A 164 4.68 2.05 8.92
CA MET A 164 4.14 2.59 10.17
C MET A 164 2.98 3.53 9.94
N SER A 165 2.94 4.27 8.83
CA SER A 165 1.77 5.06 8.45
C SER A 165 0.56 4.17 8.16
N SER A 166 0.77 3.04 7.46
CA SER A 166 -0.26 2.03 7.20
C SER A 166 -0.73 1.36 8.50
N LEU A 167 0.20 0.92 9.35
CA LEU A 167 -0.12 0.28 10.63
C LEU A 167 -0.78 1.23 11.63
N ALA A 168 -0.39 2.51 11.64
CA ALA A 168 -1.03 3.53 12.48
C ALA A 168 -2.49 3.73 12.08
N LEU A 169 -2.77 3.94 10.79
CA LEU A 169 -4.15 4.06 10.31
C LEU A 169 -4.94 2.77 10.54
N ALA A 170 -4.37 1.61 10.25
CA ALA A 170 -5.00 0.31 10.51
C ALA A 170 -5.38 0.13 11.99
N ALA A 171 -4.47 0.47 12.92
CA ALA A 171 -4.72 0.36 14.35
C ALA A 171 -5.84 1.31 14.81
N ARG A 172 -5.89 2.53 14.27
CA ARG A 172 -6.98 3.49 14.50
C ARG A 172 -8.32 2.94 14.02
N LEU A 173 -8.37 2.45 12.79
CA LEU A 173 -9.57 1.86 12.18
C LEU A 173 -10.07 0.64 12.97
N LYS A 174 -9.18 -0.28 13.38
CA LYS A 174 -9.55 -1.46 14.19
C LYS A 174 -10.10 -1.09 15.57
N ARG A 175 -9.65 0.01 16.19
CA ARG A 175 -10.25 0.49 17.45
C ARG A 175 -11.71 0.91 17.28
N GLN A 176 -12.04 1.55 16.16
CA GLN A 176 -13.41 2.00 15.85
C GLN A 176 -14.29 0.87 15.31
N ARG A 177 -13.70 0.00 14.47
CA ARG A 177 -14.38 -1.12 13.80
C ARG A 177 -13.54 -2.40 13.93
N PRO A 178 -13.65 -3.13 15.06
CA PRO A 178 -12.88 -4.36 15.26
C PRO A 178 -13.13 -5.45 14.21
N SER A 179 -14.31 -5.44 13.57
CA SER A 179 -14.68 -6.37 12.51
C SER A 179 -14.16 -6.01 11.11
N LEU A 180 -13.58 -4.81 10.92
CA LEU A 180 -13.00 -4.41 9.64
C LEU A 180 -11.84 -5.34 9.30
N GLN A 181 -11.83 -5.93 8.11
CA GLN A 181 -10.68 -6.72 7.68
C GLN A 181 -9.56 -5.81 7.18
N VAL A 182 -8.35 -6.01 7.68
CA VAL A 182 -7.16 -5.25 7.34
C VAL A 182 -6.15 -6.17 6.66
N LEU A 183 -5.81 -5.81 5.43
CA LEU A 183 -4.82 -6.48 4.60
C LEU A 183 -3.59 -5.59 4.44
N ALA A 184 -2.42 -6.21 4.36
CA ALA A 184 -1.17 -5.51 4.01
C ALA A 184 -0.38 -6.30 2.97
N GLY A 185 0.38 -5.60 2.14
CA GLY A 185 1.27 -6.21 1.15
C GLY A 185 2.21 -5.20 0.50
N GLY A 186 3.01 -5.67 -0.46
CA GLY A 186 4.07 -4.90 -1.09
C GLY A 186 5.44 -5.22 -0.50
N ALA A 187 6.50 -4.65 -1.09
CA ALA A 187 7.89 -5.04 -0.81
C ALA A 187 8.30 -4.95 0.67
N CYS A 188 7.77 -3.99 1.43
CA CYS A 188 8.06 -3.88 2.87
C CYS A 188 7.35 -4.93 3.73
N PHE A 189 6.33 -5.60 3.19
CA PHE A 189 5.61 -6.70 3.84
C PHE A 189 5.99 -8.06 3.26
N ASP A 190 7.01 -8.15 2.42
CA ASP A 190 7.40 -9.41 1.82
C ASP A 190 8.17 -10.32 2.80
N ALA A 191 8.02 -11.63 2.60
CA ALA A 191 8.71 -12.68 3.34
C ALA A 191 8.64 -12.52 4.88
N GLU A 192 9.79 -12.70 5.55
CA GLU A 192 9.90 -12.67 7.01
C GLU A 192 9.44 -11.33 7.60
N MET A 193 9.64 -10.21 6.91
CA MET A 193 9.20 -8.89 7.40
C MET A 193 7.68 -8.86 7.59
N GLY A 194 6.92 -9.31 6.59
CA GLY A 194 5.46 -9.38 6.67
C GLY A 194 4.95 -10.29 7.77
N MET A 195 5.59 -11.46 7.93
CA MET A 195 5.28 -12.40 9.00
C MET A 195 5.50 -11.77 10.38
N GLU A 196 6.61 -11.06 10.57
CA GLU A 196 6.94 -10.41 11.84
C GLU A 196 6.01 -9.23 12.15
N TYR A 197 5.59 -8.45 11.15
CA TYR A 197 4.58 -7.41 11.37
C TYR A 197 3.25 -8.01 11.82
N HIS A 198 2.77 -9.07 11.16
CA HIS A 198 1.54 -9.76 11.56
C HIS A 198 1.67 -10.35 12.97
N ARG A 199 2.82 -10.97 13.29
CA ARG A 199 3.09 -11.55 14.61
C ARG A 199 3.11 -10.48 15.70
N ALA A 200 3.69 -9.32 15.43
CA ALA A 200 3.80 -8.23 16.39
C ALA A 200 2.47 -7.49 16.62
N LEU A 201 1.60 -7.44 15.60
CA LEU A 201 0.34 -6.69 15.63
C LEU A 201 -0.87 -7.52 15.16
N PRO A 202 -1.15 -8.67 15.79
CA PRO A 202 -2.21 -9.60 15.35
C PRO A 202 -3.63 -9.08 15.57
N GLY A 203 -3.81 -8.03 16.38
CA GLY A 203 -5.09 -7.34 16.53
C GLY A 203 -5.31 -6.23 15.50
N VAL A 204 -4.27 -5.88 14.72
CA VAL A 204 -4.31 -4.81 13.71
C VAL A 204 -4.43 -5.39 12.30
N LEU A 205 -3.66 -6.43 12.01
CA LEU A 205 -3.61 -7.09 10.70
C LEU A 205 -4.40 -8.39 10.74
N ASP A 206 -5.24 -8.64 9.74
CA ASP A 206 -5.92 -9.94 9.57
C ASP A 206 -5.17 -10.84 8.59
N HIS A 207 -4.61 -10.24 7.52
CA HIS A 207 -3.81 -10.95 6.53
C HIS A 207 -2.68 -10.07 5.98
N VAL A 208 -1.54 -10.69 5.74
CA VAL A 208 -0.40 -10.09 5.02
C VAL A 208 -0.08 -10.95 3.81
N PHE A 209 -0.07 -10.33 2.64
CA PHE A 209 0.26 -10.93 1.35
C PHE A 209 1.77 -10.81 1.14
N LEU A 210 2.42 -11.97 1.01
CA LEU A 210 3.86 -12.10 0.80
C LEU A 210 4.11 -12.34 -0.70
N GLY A 211 5.02 -11.58 -1.29
CA GLY A 211 5.40 -11.67 -2.69
C GLY A 211 4.33 -11.15 -3.66
N GLU A 212 4.26 -11.79 -4.82
CA GLU A 212 3.29 -11.48 -5.88
C GLU A 212 1.88 -11.91 -5.45
N ALA A 213 0.93 -10.98 -5.51
CA ALA A 213 -0.37 -11.14 -4.86
C ALA A 213 -1.51 -11.48 -5.82
N GLU A 214 -1.29 -11.54 -7.14
CA GLU A 214 -2.39 -11.64 -8.11
C GLU A 214 -3.22 -12.92 -7.93
N GLU A 215 -2.57 -14.09 -7.81
CA GLU A 215 -3.27 -15.37 -7.60
C GLU A 215 -3.90 -15.43 -6.20
N SER A 216 -3.15 -15.05 -5.17
CA SER A 216 -3.56 -15.14 -3.77
C SER A 216 -4.67 -14.15 -3.43
N PHE A 217 -4.62 -12.92 -3.97
CA PHE A 217 -5.65 -11.91 -3.81
C PHE A 217 -6.93 -12.29 -4.57
N ARG A 218 -6.85 -12.84 -5.79
CA ARG A 218 -8.02 -13.42 -6.46
C ARG A 218 -8.66 -14.53 -5.62
N SER A 219 -7.85 -15.44 -5.07
CA SER A 219 -8.36 -16.50 -4.18
C SER A 219 -9.04 -15.91 -2.93
N TYR A 220 -8.41 -14.91 -2.30
CA TYR A 220 -8.97 -14.21 -1.15
C TYR A 220 -10.34 -13.60 -1.47
N LEU A 221 -10.41 -12.82 -2.55
CA LEU A 221 -11.64 -12.16 -3.00
C LEU A 221 -12.77 -13.16 -3.28
N GLN A 222 -12.46 -14.28 -3.95
CA GLN A 222 -13.42 -15.35 -4.21
C GLN A 222 -13.94 -15.98 -2.91
N ARG A 223 -13.05 -16.24 -1.95
CA ARG A 223 -13.44 -16.81 -0.66
C ARG A 223 -14.29 -15.85 0.16
N VAL A 224 -13.95 -14.57 0.23
CA VAL A 224 -14.78 -13.58 0.93
C VAL A 224 -16.16 -13.48 0.28
N LYS A 225 -16.22 -13.38 -1.05
CA LYS A 225 -17.50 -13.33 -1.79
C LYS A 225 -18.38 -14.56 -1.53
N ALA A 226 -17.76 -15.73 -1.35
CA ALA A 226 -18.44 -16.98 -1.05
C ALA A 226 -18.73 -17.20 0.45
N GLY A 227 -18.35 -16.28 1.35
CA GLY A 227 -18.44 -16.47 2.79
C GLY A 227 -17.57 -17.62 3.32
N MET A 228 -16.51 -17.97 2.60
CA MET A 228 -15.59 -19.04 2.94
C MET A 228 -14.41 -18.52 3.79
N PRO A 229 -13.77 -19.39 4.60
CA PRO A 229 -12.60 -19.00 5.37
C PRO A 229 -11.42 -18.55 4.49
N THR A 230 -10.80 -17.43 4.85
CA THR A 230 -9.69 -16.80 4.13
C THR A 230 -8.30 -17.23 4.62
N HIS A 231 -8.24 -18.24 5.48
CA HIS A 231 -6.97 -18.83 5.94
C HIS A 231 -6.39 -19.83 4.94
N ASP A 232 -5.09 -20.13 5.08
CA ASP A 232 -4.40 -21.14 4.26
C ASP A 232 -4.47 -20.87 2.74
N ILE A 233 -4.50 -19.59 2.37
CA ILE A 233 -4.26 -19.16 0.98
C ILE A 233 -2.73 -19.11 0.80
N PRO A 234 -2.15 -19.79 -0.20
CA PRO A 234 -0.72 -19.71 -0.48
C PRO A 234 -0.24 -18.27 -0.63
N GLY A 235 0.85 -17.92 0.06
CA GLY A 235 1.42 -16.57 0.07
C GLY A 235 0.70 -15.59 1.01
N VAL A 236 -0.30 -16.05 1.79
CA VAL A 236 -1.05 -15.20 2.71
C VAL A 236 -0.89 -15.70 4.13
N THR A 237 -0.49 -14.82 5.02
CA THR A 237 -0.36 -15.14 6.44
C THR A 237 -1.73 -15.35 7.10
N SER A 238 -1.79 -16.25 8.07
CA SER A 238 -2.94 -16.51 8.94
C SER A 238 -2.46 -16.52 10.39
N TYR A 239 -3.24 -15.93 11.30
CA TYR A 239 -2.93 -15.94 12.73
C TYR A 239 -3.89 -16.89 13.47
N ARG A 240 -3.36 -17.96 14.06
CA ARG A 240 -4.11 -18.97 14.82
C ARG A 240 -3.31 -19.43 16.03
N ASP A 241 -3.99 -19.70 17.14
CA ASP A 241 -3.39 -20.24 18.37
C ASP A 241 -2.17 -19.46 18.87
N GLY A 242 -2.18 -18.12 18.70
CA GLY A 242 -1.10 -17.25 19.13
C GLY A 242 0.12 -17.21 18.21
N ALA A 243 0.04 -17.80 17.01
CA ALA A 243 1.15 -17.86 16.06
C ALA A 243 0.72 -17.47 14.64
N VAL A 244 1.65 -16.85 13.90
CA VAL A 244 1.52 -16.65 12.46
C VAL A 244 1.93 -17.93 11.74
N SER A 245 1.07 -18.36 10.82
CA SER A 245 1.32 -19.46 9.89
C SER A 245 1.18 -18.95 8.45
N VAL A 246 1.91 -19.54 7.52
CA VAL A 246 1.78 -19.24 6.09
C VAL A 246 1.99 -20.52 5.29
N VAL A 247 1.10 -20.76 4.33
CA VAL A 247 1.36 -21.71 3.26
C VAL A 247 2.23 -20.97 2.25
N PRO A 248 3.43 -21.47 1.87
CA PRO A 248 4.28 -20.79 0.91
C PRO A 248 3.52 -20.47 -0.39
N GLY A 249 3.61 -19.21 -0.80
CA GLY A 249 3.11 -18.76 -2.09
C GLY A 249 4.07 -19.12 -3.21
N ARG A 250 3.71 -18.76 -4.44
CA ARG A 250 4.57 -18.87 -5.62
C ARG A 250 4.44 -17.62 -6.46
N ALA A 251 5.47 -17.33 -7.24
CA ALA A 251 5.41 -16.25 -8.22
C ALA A 251 4.37 -16.55 -9.33
N LEU A 252 3.72 -15.52 -9.86
CA LEU A 252 2.74 -15.61 -10.94
C LEU A 252 3.39 -16.16 -12.22
N GLN A 253 3.10 -17.40 -12.59
CA GLN A 253 3.86 -18.07 -13.65
C GLN A 253 3.66 -17.44 -15.04
N ASP A 254 2.43 -17.06 -15.37
CA ASP A 254 2.08 -16.40 -16.62
C ASP A 254 1.71 -14.93 -16.36
N LEU A 255 2.60 -14.02 -16.76
CA LEU A 255 2.43 -12.59 -16.51
C LEU A 255 1.27 -11.99 -17.33
N ASN A 256 0.80 -12.68 -18.37
CA ASN A 256 -0.40 -12.28 -19.10
C ASN A 256 -1.68 -12.36 -18.24
N GLN A 257 -1.64 -13.09 -17.12
CA GLN A 257 -2.73 -13.12 -16.15
C GLN A 257 -2.75 -11.90 -15.22
N SER A 258 -1.71 -11.05 -15.24
CA SER A 258 -1.74 -9.77 -14.56
C SER A 258 -2.47 -8.74 -15.44
N PRO A 259 -3.58 -8.16 -14.96
CA PRO A 259 -4.33 -7.19 -15.75
C PRO A 259 -3.52 -5.93 -16.05
N MET A 260 -4.03 -5.12 -16.98
CA MET A 260 -3.58 -3.74 -17.14
C MET A 260 -3.92 -2.97 -15.86
N PRO A 261 -2.98 -2.18 -15.29
CA PRO A 261 -3.29 -1.38 -14.10
C PRO A 261 -4.30 -0.27 -14.43
N ASP A 262 -5.21 0.01 -13.49
CA ASP A 262 -6.11 1.17 -13.56
C ASP A 262 -5.57 2.33 -12.69
N TYR A 263 -5.42 3.51 -13.30
CA TYR A 263 -4.89 4.70 -12.59
C TYR A 263 -5.93 5.79 -12.36
N ASP A 264 -7.20 5.57 -12.72
CA ASP A 264 -8.26 6.57 -12.59
C ASP A 264 -8.33 7.20 -11.19
N ALA A 265 -8.29 6.37 -10.15
CA ALA A 265 -8.40 6.84 -8.77
C ALA A 265 -7.26 7.79 -8.38
N PHE A 266 -6.06 7.60 -8.92
CA PHE A 266 -4.95 8.53 -8.66
C PHE A 266 -5.21 9.91 -9.26
N PHE A 267 -5.70 9.96 -10.50
CA PHE A 267 -6.06 11.23 -11.15
C PHE A 267 -7.26 11.89 -10.47
N GLN A 268 -8.25 11.11 -10.02
CA GLN A 268 -9.38 11.61 -9.25
C GLN A 268 -8.95 12.24 -7.91
N GLU A 269 -8.01 11.59 -7.20
CA GLU A 269 -7.45 12.11 -5.95
C GLU A 269 -6.62 13.37 -6.16
N LYS A 270 -5.82 13.42 -7.23
CA LYS A 270 -5.14 14.64 -7.65
C LYS A 270 -6.14 15.77 -7.88
N ASP A 271 -7.15 15.54 -8.70
CA ASP A 271 -8.14 16.56 -9.08
C ASP A 271 -8.95 17.02 -7.87
N ARG A 272 -9.23 16.11 -6.92
CA ARG A 272 -9.85 16.46 -5.63
C ARG A 272 -8.96 17.44 -4.87
N LEU A 273 -7.69 17.10 -4.67
CA LEU A 273 -6.77 17.96 -3.91
C LEU A 273 -6.49 19.30 -4.60
N GLU A 274 -6.44 19.33 -5.92
CA GLU A 274 -6.32 20.55 -6.69
C GLU A 274 -7.52 21.49 -6.43
N ARG A 275 -8.74 20.95 -6.41
CA ARG A 275 -9.94 21.71 -6.06
C ARG A 275 -9.98 22.17 -4.61
N GLU A 276 -9.55 21.32 -3.67
CA GLU A 276 -9.64 21.58 -2.23
C GLU A 276 -8.53 22.52 -1.72
N THR A 277 -7.35 22.46 -2.32
CA THR A 277 -6.14 23.12 -1.78
C THR A 277 -5.45 24.06 -2.78
N GLY A 278 -5.81 23.99 -4.07
CA GLY A 278 -5.10 24.68 -5.15
C GLY A 278 -3.75 24.05 -5.51
N MET A 279 -3.35 22.94 -4.88
CA MET A 279 -2.08 22.29 -5.16
C MET A 279 -2.16 21.40 -6.40
N VAL A 280 -1.31 21.69 -7.38
CA VAL A 280 -1.24 20.95 -8.65
C VAL A 280 -0.12 19.92 -8.57
N PHE A 281 -0.47 18.63 -8.69
CA PHE A 281 0.51 17.54 -8.75
C PHE A 281 0.91 17.26 -10.20
N ASN A 282 2.21 17.32 -10.49
CA ASN A 282 2.72 17.03 -11.82
C ASN A 282 3.07 15.55 -11.97
N ILE A 283 2.54 14.92 -13.01
CA ILE A 283 2.81 13.51 -13.30
C ILE A 283 4.05 13.41 -14.18
N GLU A 284 5.06 12.71 -13.69
CA GLU A 284 6.33 12.57 -14.39
C GLU A 284 6.26 11.46 -15.45
N PHE A 285 5.64 10.33 -15.09
CA PHE A 285 5.41 9.19 -15.95
C PHE A 285 4.34 8.25 -15.38
N LEU A 286 3.77 7.40 -16.24
CA LEU A 286 2.95 6.26 -15.82
C LEU A 286 3.80 4.98 -15.76
N PRO A 287 3.73 4.21 -14.65
CA PRO A 287 4.34 2.91 -14.62
C PRO A 287 3.58 1.92 -15.52
N PHE A 288 4.30 1.06 -16.21
CA PHE A 288 3.78 -0.12 -16.90
C PHE A 288 4.69 -1.31 -16.61
N GLU A 289 4.22 -2.53 -16.84
CA GLU A 289 5.03 -3.72 -16.58
C GLU A 289 5.01 -4.64 -17.79
N SER A 290 6.17 -4.85 -18.40
CA SER A 290 6.36 -5.79 -19.51
C SER A 290 6.94 -7.13 -19.07
N ALA A 291 7.63 -7.17 -17.92
CA ALA A 291 8.26 -8.36 -17.39
C ALA A 291 8.47 -8.29 -15.87
N ARG A 292 8.59 -9.47 -15.24
CA ARG A 292 9.03 -9.68 -13.85
C ARG A 292 10.19 -10.68 -13.79
N GLY A 293 10.92 -10.65 -12.69
CA GLY A 293 12.14 -11.44 -12.52
C GLY A 293 13.34 -10.84 -13.26
N CYS A 294 14.44 -11.59 -13.33
CA CYS A 294 15.69 -11.09 -13.87
C CYS A 294 16.40 -12.14 -14.73
N TRP A 295 16.34 -12.00 -16.05
CA TRP A 295 17.05 -12.88 -17.00
C TRP A 295 18.55 -12.98 -16.73
N TRP A 296 19.16 -11.91 -16.22
CA TRP A 296 20.56 -11.94 -15.79
C TRP A 296 20.72 -12.70 -14.48
N GLY A 297 19.88 -12.42 -13.49
CA GLY A 297 19.93 -13.03 -12.17
C GLY A 297 19.68 -14.54 -12.16
N GLU A 298 18.87 -15.06 -13.10
CA GLU A 298 18.71 -16.50 -13.35
C GLU A 298 20.03 -17.21 -13.65
N LYS A 299 20.97 -16.49 -14.26
CA LYS A 299 22.28 -17.03 -14.68
C LYS A 299 23.37 -16.66 -13.69
N ASN A 300 23.36 -15.42 -13.23
CA ASN A 300 24.38 -14.80 -12.39
C ASN A 300 23.73 -13.82 -11.41
N GLN A 301 23.13 -14.35 -10.35
CA GLN A 301 22.51 -13.54 -9.30
C GLN A 301 23.52 -12.57 -8.66
N CYS A 302 23.21 -11.28 -8.72
CA CYS A 302 24.01 -10.25 -8.06
C CYS A 302 23.93 -10.43 -6.54
N THR A 303 25.07 -10.41 -5.86
CA THR A 303 25.16 -10.65 -4.40
C THR A 303 24.46 -9.59 -3.55
N PHE A 304 24.18 -8.42 -4.11
CA PHE A 304 23.48 -7.32 -3.47
C PHE A 304 21.99 -7.22 -3.86
N CYS A 305 21.48 -8.14 -4.70
CA CYS A 305 20.12 -8.04 -5.21
C CYS A 305 19.08 -8.38 -4.14
N GLY A 306 18.01 -7.60 -4.08
CA GLY A 306 16.83 -7.93 -3.28
C GLY A 306 15.88 -8.92 -3.96
N ILE A 307 15.96 -9.07 -5.29
CA ILE A 307 15.19 -10.08 -6.03
C ILE A 307 15.87 -11.42 -5.81
N ASN A 308 15.25 -12.29 -5.01
CA ASN A 308 15.83 -13.56 -4.58
C ASN A 308 14.79 -14.69 -4.65
N GLY A 309 15.26 -15.95 -4.65
CA GLY A 309 14.38 -17.12 -4.59
C GLY A 309 13.47 -17.27 -5.82
N GLU A 310 12.21 -17.63 -5.58
CA GLU A 310 11.23 -17.94 -6.64
C GLU A 310 10.85 -16.74 -7.53
N LEU A 311 11.17 -15.50 -7.11
CA LEU A 311 10.94 -14.30 -7.90
C LEU A 311 11.97 -14.09 -9.03
N MET A 312 13.06 -14.86 -9.04
CA MET A 312 14.15 -14.69 -10.02
C MET A 312 13.73 -15.01 -11.45
N GLY A 313 12.83 -15.98 -11.61
CA GLY A 313 12.38 -16.49 -12.91
C GLY A 313 11.86 -15.37 -13.82
N PHE A 314 12.51 -15.15 -14.96
CA PHE A 314 12.15 -14.13 -15.92
C PHE A 314 10.87 -14.53 -16.65
N ARG A 315 9.87 -13.66 -16.56
CA ARG A 315 8.54 -13.84 -17.13
C ARG A 315 8.14 -12.54 -17.81
N ALA A 316 7.63 -12.62 -19.03
CA ALA A 316 7.23 -11.45 -19.80
C ALA A 316 5.78 -11.54 -20.24
N LYS A 317 5.12 -10.39 -20.37
CA LYS A 317 3.83 -10.29 -21.06
C LYS A 317 4.04 -10.39 -22.57
N ASP A 318 2.98 -10.76 -23.28
CA ASP A 318 2.94 -10.72 -24.74
C ASP A 318 3.13 -9.28 -25.23
N LEU A 319 3.93 -9.10 -26.29
CA LEU A 319 4.23 -7.78 -26.84
C LEU A 319 2.95 -6.98 -27.18
N ASP A 320 1.98 -7.63 -27.79
CA ASP A 320 0.72 -6.99 -28.15
C ASP A 320 -0.08 -6.54 -26.92
N ALA A 321 0.02 -7.27 -25.80
CA ALA A 321 -0.59 -6.85 -24.54
C ALA A 321 0.10 -5.59 -23.99
N VAL A 322 1.44 -5.58 -23.96
CA VAL A 322 2.21 -4.41 -23.50
C VAL A 322 1.90 -3.17 -24.35
N LEU A 323 1.85 -3.30 -25.68
CA LEU A 323 1.53 -2.20 -26.57
C LEU A 323 0.09 -1.68 -26.36
N ARG A 324 -0.88 -2.59 -26.19
CA ARG A 324 -2.26 -2.21 -25.86
C ARG A 324 -2.33 -1.46 -24.53
N ASP A 325 -1.64 -1.95 -23.49
CA ASP A 325 -1.65 -1.33 -22.16
C ASP A 325 -1.11 0.11 -22.23
N ILE A 326 0.05 0.32 -22.88
CA ILE A 326 0.66 1.64 -23.03
C ILE A 326 -0.25 2.60 -23.81
N VAL A 327 -0.82 2.16 -24.94
CA VAL A 327 -1.70 2.99 -25.77
C VAL A 327 -2.97 3.37 -25.00
N THR A 328 -3.60 2.41 -24.33
CA THR A 328 -4.81 2.64 -23.54
C THR A 328 -4.55 3.62 -22.40
N LEU A 329 -3.49 3.41 -21.63
CA LEU A 329 -3.12 4.30 -20.51
C LEU A 329 -2.79 5.72 -20.99
N SER A 330 -2.10 5.84 -22.12
CA SER A 330 -1.75 7.13 -22.73
C SER A 330 -3.01 7.90 -23.14
N MET A 331 -3.94 7.25 -23.84
CA MET A 331 -5.19 7.86 -24.28
C MET A 331 -6.09 8.23 -23.09
N ARG A 332 -6.17 7.38 -22.06
CA ARG A 332 -7.04 7.58 -20.90
C ARG A 332 -6.59 8.75 -20.03
N HIS A 333 -5.28 8.90 -19.84
CA HIS A 333 -4.72 9.86 -18.87
C HIS A 333 -3.99 11.04 -19.51
N SER A 334 -3.88 11.08 -20.84
CA SER A 334 -3.13 12.10 -21.58
C SER A 334 -1.66 12.23 -21.15
N VAL A 335 -1.02 11.10 -20.79
CA VAL A 335 0.39 11.03 -20.42
C VAL A 335 1.17 10.23 -21.46
N VAL A 336 2.25 10.82 -21.99
CA VAL A 336 3.10 10.20 -23.03
C VAL A 336 4.43 9.65 -22.50
N LYS A 337 4.72 9.86 -21.21
CA LYS A 337 5.92 9.35 -20.55
C LYS A 337 5.58 8.11 -19.74
N PHE A 338 6.33 7.05 -19.97
CA PHE A 338 6.13 5.76 -19.32
C PHE A 338 7.46 5.26 -18.74
N THR A 339 7.40 4.59 -17.60
CA THR A 339 8.53 3.80 -17.07
C THR A 339 8.11 2.36 -16.90
N ALA A 340 9.02 1.46 -17.25
CA ALA A 340 9.01 0.10 -16.69
C ALA A 340 9.65 0.13 -15.29
#